data_AF-A0A7V3P2P6-F1
#
_entry.id   AF-A0A7V3P2P6-F1
#
_cell.length_a   1.000
_cell.length_b   1.000
_cell.length_c   1.000
_cell.angle_alpha   90.00
_cell.angle_beta   90.00
_cell.angle_gamma   90.00
#
_symmetry.space_group_name_H-M   'P 1'
#
loop_
_entity.id
_entity.type
_entity.pdbx_description
1 polymer ?
#
loop_
_entity_poly.entity_id
_entity_poly.type
_entity_poly.pdbx_seq_one_letter_code
_entity_poly.pdbx_strand_id
1 'polypeptide(L)'
;MDSGLVKGIVGSRRGSAMVLGFFALMLVSALGIALLSLATNALTAAKRDTLRARALACAEAGVDMAISFLMEGGPNGEAPGEFRTNHPSSDPEDHTNDTMYVFSTGPGETTRLCVREGSGLTAGKIVITSFGTATEGGSSVTRILKVVVKLNQENVNVWNNAIFAAVGQAGRCINGNVAIRGSVHLLGDAEEFTDVDGDQRWDDNEPYTDSNRNGQYDLGEPFTDVDGDGHRDAREPFVDVNGNGVRDPALTVTDLATEISGTAEIGNNYSGMPSELLAKLSPLPKVLFGGELVDSLQAKLRVKHGRVDISGSATVGYPDQPGNSYKETLDGTYVNDGYGGNKGASSVYSDNGPLHGYDLGDGVVTFPIIDSETYTAPNGITYTNYLNYLQANATVVPGNLEIRKGTALTISGPKGSLVIDSSGNMTISGIVYVTGTISFQPKQSRITYSGKGTLVTPSSIYVHCDLMPRTNFPRSDALGLIAGDRIELATGGGDAQLTMAIAMYAQHQIVSSKQNQVAGTMVSSYFSMTNVPKLYQVPELADNLPPGMPGGDPIYVRSITIESWQEI
;
A
#
# COMPACT_ATOMS: atom_id res chain seq x y z
N MET A 1 -99.53 -28.05 -21.16
CA MET A 1 -98.54 -27.73 -22.21
C MET A 1 -97.17 -27.87 -21.55
N ASP A 2 -96.27 -28.79 -21.88
CA ASP A 2 -96.19 -29.83 -22.89
C ASP A 2 -95.13 -30.82 -22.36
N SER A 3 -95.56 -31.94 -21.78
CA SER A 3 -94.65 -33.00 -21.28
C SER A 3 -94.50 -34.16 -22.28
N GLY A 4 -94.85 -33.91 -23.55
CA GLY A 4 -94.79 -34.90 -24.64
C GLY A 4 -93.46 -34.91 -25.39
N LEU A 5 -92.72 -33.80 -25.41
CA LEU A 5 -91.48 -33.67 -26.20
C LEU A 5 -90.26 -34.39 -25.58
N VAL A 6 -90.22 -34.60 -24.26
CA VAL A 6 -89.05 -35.19 -23.58
C VAL A 6 -89.02 -36.72 -23.66
N LYS A 7 -90.18 -37.40 -23.82
CA LYS A 7 -90.24 -38.87 -23.88
C LYS A 7 -89.90 -39.48 -25.25
N GLY A 8 -89.95 -38.70 -26.34
CA GLY A 8 -89.69 -39.19 -27.70
C GLY A 8 -88.20 -39.35 -28.07
N ILE A 9 -87.29 -38.64 -27.40
CA ILE A 9 -85.86 -38.62 -27.75
C ILE A 9 -85.10 -39.82 -27.14
N VAL A 10 -85.64 -40.43 -26.07
CA VAL A 10 -84.97 -41.51 -25.33
C VAL A 10 -85.15 -42.90 -25.97
N GLY A 11 -86.07 -43.05 -26.94
CA GLY A 11 -86.43 -44.35 -27.53
C GLY A 11 -85.66 -44.77 -28.79
N SER A 12 -84.83 -43.91 -29.39
CA SER A 12 -84.09 -44.25 -30.62
C SER A 12 -82.60 -44.41 -30.35
N ARG A 13 -81.97 -45.48 -30.86
CA ARG A 13 -80.52 -45.72 -30.79
C ARG A 13 -79.65 -44.57 -31.35
N ARG A 14 -80.26 -43.57 -32.00
CA ARG A 14 -79.62 -42.34 -32.52
C ARG A 14 -79.68 -41.16 -31.54
N GLY A 15 -80.70 -41.10 -30.67
CA GLY A 15 -80.85 -40.04 -29.66
C GLY A 15 -79.89 -40.19 -28.46
N SER A 16 -79.70 -41.41 -27.97
CA SER A 16 -78.72 -41.70 -26.90
C SER A 16 -77.28 -41.47 -27.34
N ALA A 17 -76.96 -41.76 -28.61
CA ALA A 17 -75.65 -41.51 -29.20
C ALA A 17 -75.35 -40.00 -29.33
N MET A 18 -76.35 -39.17 -29.66
CA MET A 18 -76.18 -37.71 -29.66
C MET A 18 -75.96 -37.17 -28.23
N VAL A 19 -76.72 -37.63 -27.23
CA VAL A 19 -76.54 -37.18 -25.85
C VAL A 19 -75.15 -37.58 -25.32
N LEU A 20 -74.68 -38.81 -25.58
CA LEU A 20 -73.31 -39.23 -25.25
C LEU A 20 -72.26 -38.43 -26.01
N GLY A 21 -72.49 -38.12 -27.29
CA GLY A 21 -71.62 -37.27 -28.09
C GLY A 21 -71.51 -35.86 -27.54
N PHE A 22 -72.63 -35.25 -27.12
CA PHE A 22 -72.65 -33.93 -26.48
C PHE A 22 -71.98 -33.94 -25.11
N PHE A 23 -72.20 -34.96 -24.28
CA PHE A 23 -71.51 -35.10 -23.00
C PHE A 23 -70.00 -35.30 -23.18
N ALA A 24 -69.58 -36.14 -24.14
CA ALA A 24 -68.18 -36.33 -24.48
C ALA A 24 -67.55 -35.02 -24.99
N LEU A 25 -68.26 -34.26 -25.83
CA LEU A 25 -67.79 -32.96 -26.32
C LEU A 25 -67.66 -31.95 -25.19
N MET A 26 -68.64 -31.84 -24.30
CA MET A 26 -68.58 -30.96 -23.11
C MET A 26 -67.42 -31.34 -22.20
N LEU A 27 -67.17 -32.64 -22.00
CA LEU A 27 -66.08 -33.12 -21.14
C LEU A 27 -64.72 -32.80 -21.76
N VAL A 28 -64.57 -32.96 -23.08
CA VAL A 28 -63.36 -32.56 -23.82
C VAL A 28 -63.17 -31.04 -23.80
N SER A 29 -64.23 -30.26 -23.97
CA SER A 29 -64.17 -28.79 -23.87
C SER A 29 -63.82 -28.32 -22.46
N ALA A 30 -64.40 -28.92 -21.42
CA ALA A 30 -64.08 -28.61 -20.02
C ALA A 30 -62.62 -28.95 -19.69
N LEU A 31 -62.13 -30.10 -20.15
CA LEU A 31 -60.73 -30.50 -20.01
C LEU A 31 -59.80 -29.56 -20.79
N GLY A 32 -60.19 -29.15 -21.99
CA GLY A 32 -59.45 -28.19 -22.81
C GLY A 32 -59.33 -26.81 -22.16
N ILE A 33 -60.41 -26.29 -21.55
CA ILE A 33 -60.40 -25.02 -20.80
C ILE A 33 -59.53 -25.14 -19.55
N ALA A 34 -59.60 -26.27 -18.83
CA ALA A 34 -58.77 -26.50 -17.64
C ALA A 34 -57.28 -26.56 -18.00
N LEU A 35 -56.90 -27.24 -19.07
CA LEU A 35 -55.51 -27.30 -19.56
C LEU A 35 -55.01 -25.93 -20.04
N LEU A 36 -55.85 -25.17 -20.75
CA LEU A 36 -55.52 -23.81 -21.18
C LEU A 36 -55.31 -22.89 -19.98
N SER A 37 -56.17 -22.99 -18.95
CA SER A 37 -56.03 -22.24 -17.70
C SER A 37 -54.77 -22.62 -16.92
N LEU A 38 -54.38 -23.90 -16.92
CA LEU A 38 -53.14 -24.34 -16.28
C LEU A 38 -51.92 -23.77 -17.02
N ALA A 39 -51.94 -23.83 -18.35
CA ALA A 39 -50.88 -23.29 -19.20
C ALA A 39 -50.72 -21.78 -19.05
N THR A 40 -51.81 -21.01 -18.99
CA THR A 40 -51.76 -19.55 -18.79
C THR A 40 -51.23 -19.19 -17.40
N ASN A 41 -51.62 -19.94 -16.36
CA ASN A 41 -51.09 -19.75 -15.00
C ASN A 41 -49.58 -20.06 -14.95
N ALA A 42 -49.15 -21.16 -15.58
CA ALA A 42 -47.74 -21.54 -15.66
C ALA A 42 -46.91 -20.48 -16.41
N LEU A 43 -47.40 -19.98 -17.56
CA LEU A 43 -46.74 -18.90 -18.31
C LEU A 43 -46.65 -17.60 -17.51
N THR A 44 -47.71 -17.26 -16.77
CA THR A 44 -47.72 -16.05 -15.93
C THR A 44 -46.74 -16.16 -14.76
N ALA A 45 -46.65 -17.34 -14.13
CA ALA A 45 -45.67 -17.61 -13.09
C ALA A 45 -44.24 -17.53 -13.66
N ALA A 46 -43.97 -18.22 -14.77
CA ALA A 46 -42.67 -18.16 -15.46
C ALA A 46 -42.27 -16.73 -15.82
N LYS A 47 -43.19 -15.91 -16.36
CA LYS A 47 -42.93 -14.51 -16.68
C LYS A 47 -42.58 -13.67 -15.43
N ARG A 48 -43.27 -13.90 -14.30
CA ARG A 48 -42.92 -13.22 -13.04
C ARG A 48 -41.56 -13.65 -12.52
N ASP A 49 -41.22 -14.93 -12.63
CA ASP A 49 -39.93 -15.44 -12.19
C ASP A 49 -38.79 -14.89 -13.07
N THR A 50 -38.99 -14.79 -14.39
CA THR A 50 -38.06 -14.10 -15.30
C THR A 50 -37.90 -12.62 -14.94
N LEU A 51 -39.00 -11.89 -14.69
CA LEU A 51 -38.93 -10.48 -14.28
C LEU A 51 -38.23 -10.29 -12.93
N ARG A 52 -38.43 -11.20 -11.96
CA ARG A 52 -37.72 -11.19 -10.68
C ARG A 52 -36.23 -11.42 -10.85
N ALA A 53 -35.83 -12.40 -11.65
CA ALA A 53 -34.42 -12.67 -11.93
C ALA A 53 -33.74 -11.47 -12.61
N ARG A 54 -34.40 -10.87 -13.60
CA ARG A 54 -33.91 -9.65 -14.28
C ARG A 54 -33.79 -8.47 -13.31
N ALA A 55 -34.81 -8.23 -12.49
CA ALA A 55 -34.80 -7.15 -11.50
C ALA A 55 -33.69 -7.34 -10.44
N LEU A 56 -33.43 -8.58 -10.02
CA LEU A 56 -32.32 -8.91 -9.13
C LEU A 56 -30.97 -8.63 -9.81
N ALA A 57 -30.77 -9.08 -11.05
CA ALA A 57 -29.55 -8.80 -11.81
C ALA A 57 -29.30 -7.29 -11.99
N CYS A 58 -30.35 -6.49 -12.21
CA CYS A 58 -30.25 -5.02 -12.22
C CYS A 58 -29.79 -4.46 -10.87
N ALA A 59 -30.27 -5.05 -9.77
CA ALA A 59 -29.88 -4.64 -8.42
C ALA A 59 -28.42 -5.01 -8.13
N GLU A 60 -27.97 -6.21 -8.52
CA GLU A 60 -26.58 -6.67 -8.42
C GLU A 60 -25.64 -5.77 -9.21
N ALA A 61 -25.97 -5.47 -10.47
CA ALA A 61 -25.19 -4.54 -11.29
C ALA A 61 -25.02 -3.16 -10.64
N GLY A 62 -26.04 -2.70 -9.91
CA GLY A 62 -25.96 -1.46 -9.14
C GLY A 62 -24.98 -1.54 -7.96
N VAL A 63 -24.97 -2.66 -7.24
CA VAL A 63 -24.02 -2.90 -6.13
C VAL A 63 -22.60 -2.91 -6.66
N ASP A 64 -22.35 -3.65 -7.76
CA ASP A 64 -21.01 -3.76 -8.37
C ASP A 64 -20.51 -2.39 -8.85
N MET A 65 -21.37 -1.60 -9.48
CA MET A 65 -21.03 -0.26 -9.93
C MET A 65 -20.75 0.68 -8.76
N ALA A 66 -21.54 0.61 -7.68
CA ALA A 66 -21.26 1.40 -6.48
C ALA A 66 -19.91 1.03 -5.85
N ILE A 67 -19.56 -0.26 -5.81
CA ILE A 67 -18.24 -0.73 -5.36
C ILE A 67 -17.13 -0.17 -6.26
N SER A 68 -17.29 -0.23 -7.58
CA SER A 68 -16.33 0.34 -8.53
C SER A 68 -16.12 1.84 -8.31
N PHE A 69 -17.20 2.63 -8.16
CA PHE A 69 -17.08 4.06 -7.90
C PHE A 69 -16.46 4.40 -6.55
N LEU A 70 -16.69 3.58 -5.52
CA LEU A 70 -16.00 3.74 -4.24
C LEU A 70 -14.49 3.46 -4.36
N MET A 71 -14.08 2.58 -5.26
CA MET A 71 -12.67 2.21 -5.46
C MET A 71 -11.91 3.19 -6.36
N GLU A 72 -12.55 3.65 -7.44
CA GLU A 72 -11.89 4.40 -8.54
C GLU A 72 -12.29 5.87 -8.61
N GLY A 73 -13.33 6.28 -7.90
CA GLY A 73 -13.92 7.62 -7.99
C GLY A 73 -15.25 7.61 -8.73
N GLY A 74 -16.06 8.62 -8.45
CA GLY A 74 -17.42 8.72 -8.98
C GLY A 74 -17.48 9.28 -10.41
N PRO A 75 -18.62 9.08 -11.09
CA PRO A 75 -18.81 9.48 -12.48
C PRO A 75 -18.85 11.00 -12.70
N ASN A 76 -18.95 11.81 -11.64
CA ASN A 76 -18.94 13.27 -11.70
C ASN A 76 -17.61 13.88 -11.23
N GLY A 77 -16.56 13.06 -11.11
CA GLY A 77 -15.25 13.49 -10.61
C GLY A 77 -15.13 13.47 -9.09
N GLU A 78 -16.03 12.79 -8.38
CA GLU A 78 -15.87 12.50 -6.96
C GLU A 78 -14.59 11.68 -6.73
N ALA A 79 -13.84 11.98 -5.67
CA ALA A 79 -12.64 11.21 -5.34
C ALA A 79 -13.01 9.77 -4.91
N PRO A 80 -12.08 8.81 -5.04
CA PRO A 80 -12.26 7.47 -4.50
C PRO A 80 -12.67 7.50 -3.02
N GLY A 81 -13.69 6.72 -2.65
CA GLY A 81 -14.28 6.68 -1.31
C GLY A 81 -15.32 7.76 -1.02
N GLU A 82 -15.44 8.78 -1.87
CA GLU A 82 -16.36 9.90 -1.66
C GLU A 82 -17.65 9.81 -2.49
N PHE A 83 -17.83 8.71 -3.25
CA PHE A 83 -19.01 8.55 -4.11
C PHE A 83 -20.30 8.56 -3.28
N ARG A 84 -20.89 9.75 -3.19
CA ARG A 84 -22.17 10.07 -2.54
C ARG A 84 -22.27 9.68 -1.05
N THR A 85 -21.14 9.47 -0.37
CA THR A 85 -21.11 9.12 1.06
C THR A 85 -21.59 10.26 1.98
N ASN A 86 -21.55 11.52 1.49
CA ASN A 86 -22.10 12.68 2.19
C ASN A 86 -23.64 12.71 2.14
N HIS A 87 -24.27 12.44 3.28
CA HIS A 87 -25.72 12.44 3.43
C HIS A 87 -26.27 13.87 3.60
N PRO A 88 -27.35 14.26 2.89
CA PRO A 88 -27.91 15.62 2.97
C PRO A 88 -28.66 15.88 4.29
N SER A 89 -29.04 14.84 5.03
CA SER A 89 -29.69 14.93 6.35
C SER A 89 -28.73 14.52 7.46
N SER A 90 -28.88 15.12 8.65
CA SER A 90 -28.15 14.71 9.86
C SER A 90 -28.61 13.35 10.42
N ASP A 91 -29.77 12.87 9.98
CA ASP A 91 -30.23 11.50 10.23
C ASP A 91 -29.83 10.61 9.03
N PRO A 92 -28.91 9.65 9.21
CA PRO A 92 -28.46 8.76 8.14
C PRO A 92 -29.52 7.75 7.66
N GLU A 93 -30.69 7.67 8.30
CA GLU A 93 -31.84 6.86 7.84
C GLU A 93 -32.97 7.71 7.22
N ASP A 94 -32.79 9.03 7.09
CA ASP A 94 -33.75 9.93 6.44
C ASP A 94 -33.55 9.99 4.92
N HIS A 95 -34.36 9.21 4.20
CA HIS A 95 -34.29 9.07 2.74
C HIS A 95 -35.06 10.14 1.96
N THR A 96 -35.59 11.17 2.61
CA THR A 96 -36.55 12.10 1.99
C THR A 96 -35.89 13.02 0.95
N ASN A 97 -34.59 13.28 1.10
CA ASN A 97 -33.79 14.14 0.22
C ASN A 97 -32.68 13.38 -0.53
N ASP A 98 -32.71 12.05 -0.50
CA ASP A 98 -31.70 11.23 -1.17
C ASP A 98 -31.74 11.48 -2.67
N THR A 99 -30.61 11.96 -3.19
CA THR A 99 -30.41 12.03 -4.63
C THR A 99 -29.95 10.64 -5.09
N MET A 100 -30.86 9.88 -5.70
CA MET A 100 -30.55 8.54 -6.21
C MET A 100 -29.67 8.63 -7.47
N TYR A 101 -28.69 7.73 -7.62
CA TYR A 101 -28.02 7.55 -8.91
C TYR A 101 -28.88 6.61 -9.75
N VAL A 102 -29.34 7.04 -10.92
CA VAL A 102 -30.27 6.27 -11.75
C VAL A 102 -29.66 6.03 -13.11
N PHE A 103 -29.66 4.78 -13.55
CA PHE A 103 -29.17 4.38 -14.86
C PHE A 103 -29.99 3.24 -15.43
N SER A 104 -30.01 3.13 -16.75
CA SER A 104 -30.67 2.04 -17.47
C SER A 104 -29.66 0.91 -17.65
N THR A 105 -30.02 -0.30 -17.24
CA THR A 105 -29.22 -1.52 -17.45
C THR A 105 -29.61 -2.24 -18.74
N GLY A 106 -30.81 -1.95 -19.26
CA GLY A 106 -31.30 -2.47 -20.54
C GLY A 106 -32.70 -1.96 -20.88
N PRO A 107 -33.30 -2.39 -22.01
CA PRO A 107 -34.66 -2.04 -22.37
C PRO A 107 -35.68 -2.50 -21.32
N GLY A 108 -36.35 -1.54 -20.68
CA GLY A 108 -37.31 -1.81 -19.59
C GLY A 108 -36.65 -2.15 -18.26
N GLU A 109 -35.35 -1.97 -18.13
CA GLU A 109 -34.55 -2.31 -16.95
C GLU A 109 -33.84 -1.07 -16.40
N THR A 110 -34.11 -0.75 -15.15
CA THR A 110 -33.55 0.44 -14.48
C THR A 110 -33.00 0.09 -13.11
N THR A 111 -31.90 0.75 -12.75
CA THR A 111 -31.28 0.62 -11.45
C THR A 111 -31.22 1.99 -10.79
N ARG A 112 -31.58 2.05 -9.50
CA ARG A 112 -31.44 3.25 -8.66
C ARG A 112 -30.53 2.92 -7.48
N LEU A 113 -29.57 3.76 -7.17
CA LEU A 113 -28.58 3.54 -6.11
C LEU A 113 -28.59 4.65 -5.06
N CYS A 114 -28.45 4.23 -3.81
CA CYS A 114 -28.10 5.07 -2.66
C CYS A 114 -26.85 4.47 -2.01
N VAL A 115 -25.83 5.30 -1.76
CA VAL A 115 -24.58 4.94 -1.08
C VAL A 115 -24.39 5.94 0.05
N ARG A 116 -24.05 5.49 1.26
CA ARG A 116 -23.93 6.38 2.43
C ARG A 116 -23.02 5.80 3.51
N GLU A 117 -22.52 6.67 4.39
CA GLU A 117 -21.95 6.22 5.66
C GLU A 117 -23.01 5.54 6.53
N GLY A 118 -22.61 4.44 7.16
CA GLY A 118 -23.43 3.67 8.08
C GLY A 118 -23.54 4.32 9.44
N SER A 119 -24.54 3.90 10.22
CA SER A 119 -24.83 4.44 11.55
C SER A 119 -25.09 3.31 12.54
N GLY A 120 -24.99 3.59 13.84
CA GLY A 120 -25.16 2.58 14.87
C GLY A 120 -24.21 1.39 14.68
N LEU A 121 -24.76 0.19 14.40
CA LEU A 121 -23.99 -1.04 14.20
C LEU A 121 -23.14 -1.05 12.92
N THR A 122 -23.43 -0.16 11.96
CA THR A 122 -22.65 -0.01 10.73
C THR A 122 -21.80 1.26 10.71
N ALA A 123 -21.62 1.93 11.86
CA ALA A 123 -20.75 3.11 11.95
C ALA A 123 -19.31 2.80 11.48
N GLY A 124 -18.77 3.67 10.63
CA GLY A 124 -17.46 3.48 9.98
C GLY A 124 -17.46 2.47 8.82
N LYS A 125 -18.64 2.08 8.33
CA LYS A 125 -18.84 1.26 7.13
C LYS A 125 -19.72 2.03 6.14
N ILE A 126 -19.73 1.62 4.89
CA ILE A 126 -20.57 2.20 3.84
C ILE A 126 -21.76 1.26 3.59
N VAL A 127 -22.96 1.81 3.47
CA VAL A 127 -24.19 1.09 3.16
C VAL A 127 -24.60 1.42 1.72
N ILE A 128 -24.66 0.40 0.88
CA ILE A 128 -25.12 0.46 -0.51
C ILE A 128 -26.53 -0.12 -0.57
N THR A 129 -27.49 0.66 -1.06
CA THR A 129 -28.87 0.21 -1.34
C THR A 129 -29.15 0.35 -2.83
N SER A 130 -29.34 -0.79 -3.49
CA SER A 130 -29.57 -0.88 -4.93
C SER A 130 -30.97 -1.38 -5.24
N PHE A 131 -31.73 -0.61 -6.01
CA PHE A 131 -33.09 -0.91 -6.45
C PHE A 131 -33.06 -1.28 -7.92
N GLY A 132 -33.17 -2.57 -8.25
CA GLY A 132 -33.25 -3.05 -9.63
C GLY A 132 -34.70 -3.26 -10.04
N THR A 133 -35.13 -2.67 -11.15
CA THR A 133 -36.51 -2.76 -11.66
C THR A 133 -36.50 -3.30 -13.08
N ALA A 134 -37.24 -4.38 -13.33
CA ALA A 134 -37.44 -4.94 -14.66
C ALA A 134 -38.91 -4.83 -15.07
N THR A 135 -39.14 -4.38 -16.30
CA THR A 135 -40.47 -4.13 -16.86
C THR A 135 -40.59 -4.80 -18.23
N GLU A 136 -41.69 -5.53 -18.45
CA GLU A 136 -41.97 -6.16 -19.73
C GLU A 136 -43.47 -6.12 -20.05
N GLY A 137 -43.84 -5.33 -21.06
CA GLY A 137 -45.23 -4.98 -21.33
C GLY A 137 -45.77 -4.08 -20.21
N GLY A 138 -46.92 -4.44 -19.63
CA GLY A 138 -47.53 -3.71 -18.52
C GLY A 138 -47.16 -4.21 -17.12
N SER A 139 -46.22 -5.16 -17.00
CA SER A 139 -45.80 -5.74 -15.70
C SER A 139 -44.42 -5.23 -15.32
N SER A 140 -44.25 -4.83 -14.06
CA SER A 140 -42.99 -4.36 -13.49
C SER A 140 -42.71 -5.04 -12.15
N VAL A 141 -41.45 -5.38 -11.90
CA VAL A 141 -40.98 -5.98 -10.64
C VAL A 141 -39.73 -5.21 -10.21
N THR A 142 -39.68 -4.86 -8.92
CA THR A 142 -38.49 -4.28 -8.29
C THR A 142 -37.93 -5.25 -7.25
N ARG A 143 -36.62 -5.39 -7.20
CA ARG A 143 -35.86 -6.10 -6.15
C ARG A 143 -34.85 -5.13 -5.54
N ILE A 144 -34.60 -5.27 -4.25
CA ILE A 144 -33.77 -4.33 -3.51
C ILE A 144 -32.68 -5.11 -2.80
N LEU A 145 -31.44 -4.71 -3.02
CA LEU A 145 -30.28 -5.22 -2.31
C LEU A 145 -29.75 -4.16 -1.36
N LYS A 146 -29.48 -4.57 -0.12
CA LYS A 146 -28.76 -3.78 0.87
C LYS A 146 -27.45 -4.49 1.21
N VAL A 147 -26.34 -3.83 0.92
CA VAL A 147 -24.98 -4.36 1.11
C VAL A 147 -24.23 -3.40 2.03
N VAL A 148 -23.61 -3.95 3.06
CA VAL A 148 -22.73 -3.19 3.95
C VAL A 148 -21.31 -3.56 3.59
N VAL A 149 -20.52 -2.56 3.27
CA VAL A 149 -19.12 -2.71 2.86
C VAL A 149 -18.22 -1.91 3.78
N LYS A 150 -17.04 -2.45 4.08
CA LYS A 150 -15.96 -1.71 4.73
C LYS A 150 -14.94 -1.33 3.66
N LEU A 151 -14.79 -0.03 3.41
CA LEU A 151 -13.71 0.50 2.57
C LEU A 151 -12.45 0.61 3.44
N ASN A 152 -11.45 -0.20 3.13
CA ASN A 152 -10.13 -0.08 3.74
C ASN A 152 -9.25 0.72 2.79
N GLN A 153 -8.62 1.77 3.31
CA GLN A 153 -7.67 2.60 2.59
C GLN A 153 -6.35 2.62 3.35
N GLU A 154 -5.25 2.35 2.65
CA GLU A 154 -3.92 2.31 3.22
C GLU A 154 -2.99 3.22 2.41
N ASN A 155 -2.28 4.12 3.08
CA ASN A 155 -1.16 4.82 2.47
C ASN A 155 0.07 3.91 2.51
N VAL A 156 0.50 3.41 1.36
CA VAL A 156 1.67 2.52 1.20
C VAL A 156 2.93 3.28 0.74
N ASN A 157 2.95 4.62 0.89
CA ASN A 157 4.15 5.39 0.57
C ASN A 157 5.37 4.96 1.40
N VAL A 158 6.57 5.27 0.90
CA VAL A 158 7.83 4.84 1.51
C VAL A 158 7.99 5.35 2.96
N TRP A 159 7.36 6.48 3.28
CA TRP A 159 7.42 7.14 4.58
C TRP A 159 6.49 6.54 5.63
N ASN A 160 5.52 5.71 5.24
CA ASN A 160 4.63 5.01 6.17
C ASN A 160 5.19 3.64 6.59
N ASN A 161 6.50 3.56 6.77
CA ASN A 161 7.24 2.39 7.22
C ASN A 161 8.27 2.79 8.28
N ALA A 162 8.73 1.85 9.10
CA ALA A 162 9.97 2.02 9.83
C ALA A 162 11.15 1.97 8.85
N ILE A 163 11.17 0.93 8.00
CA ILE A 163 12.18 0.72 6.96
C ILE A 163 11.50 0.54 5.61
N PHE A 164 12.00 1.27 4.62
CA PHE A 164 11.73 1.01 3.21
C PHE A 164 13.05 0.74 2.49
N ALA A 165 13.19 -0.43 1.87
CA ALA A 165 14.41 -0.86 1.17
C ALA A 165 14.17 -1.12 -0.33
N ALA A 166 15.14 -0.71 -1.16
CA ALA A 166 15.12 -0.92 -2.61
C ALA A 166 15.72 -2.29 -3.00
N VAL A 167 16.73 -2.29 -3.89
CA VAL A 167 17.37 -3.47 -4.48
C VAL A 167 18.17 -4.29 -3.47
N GLY A 168 18.70 -3.66 -2.40
CA GLY A 168 19.60 -4.31 -1.44
C GLY A 168 21.02 -4.44 -1.96
N GLN A 169 21.84 -5.32 -1.36
CA GLN A 169 23.21 -5.60 -1.80
C GLN A 169 23.56 -7.07 -1.53
N ALA A 170 24.24 -7.74 -2.46
CA ALA A 170 24.73 -9.12 -2.31
C ALA A 170 23.63 -10.10 -1.88
N GLY A 171 22.44 -9.95 -2.48
CA GLY A 171 21.30 -10.80 -2.20
C GLY A 171 20.53 -10.45 -0.92
N ARG A 172 20.74 -9.28 -0.28
CA ARG A 172 20.03 -8.85 0.93
C ARG A 172 19.71 -7.36 1.04
N CYS A 173 18.50 -6.99 1.45
CA CYS A 173 18.09 -5.60 1.69
C CYS A 173 18.54 -5.07 3.07
N ILE A 174 18.51 -5.93 4.10
CA ILE A 174 18.98 -5.60 5.45
C ILE A 174 20.03 -6.62 5.88
N ASN A 175 21.22 -6.12 6.21
CA ASN A 175 22.31 -6.93 6.73
C ASN A 175 22.53 -6.66 8.23
N GLY A 176 22.27 -7.69 9.04
CA GLY A 176 22.60 -7.74 10.45
C GLY A 176 21.40 -7.59 11.38
N ASN A 177 21.66 -7.62 12.69
CA ASN A 177 20.64 -7.76 13.73
C ASN A 177 20.08 -6.39 14.15
N VAL A 178 18.78 -6.20 13.98
CA VAL A 178 18.03 -4.96 14.27
C VAL A 178 16.70 -5.30 14.95
N ALA A 179 16.25 -4.44 15.87
CA ALA A 179 14.88 -4.49 16.40
C ALA A 179 14.05 -3.37 15.78
N ILE A 180 12.94 -3.72 15.15
CA ILE A 180 12.08 -2.80 14.41
C ILE A 180 10.69 -2.81 15.04
N ARG A 181 10.16 -1.64 15.35
CA ARG A 181 8.79 -1.44 15.81
C ARG A 181 8.06 -0.64 14.76
N GLY A 182 7.30 -1.31 13.89
CA GLY A 182 6.63 -0.70 12.75
C GLY A 182 6.72 -1.55 11.47
N SER A 183 6.11 -1.04 10.40
CA SER A 183 6.08 -1.68 9.11
C SER A 183 7.47 -1.75 8.46
N VAL A 184 7.72 -2.82 7.73
CA VAL A 184 8.94 -3.04 6.96
C VAL A 184 8.51 -3.39 5.54
N HIS A 185 9.03 -2.65 4.56
CA HIS A 185 8.74 -2.88 3.15
C HIS A 185 10.05 -3.01 2.37
N LEU A 186 10.30 -4.20 1.84
CA LEU A 186 11.49 -4.54 1.07
C LEU A 186 11.07 -4.85 -0.37
N LEU A 187 11.64 -4.14 -1.34
CA LEU A 187 11.38 -4.41 -2.75
C LEU A 187 12.23 -5.59 -3.23
N GLY A 188 13.56 -5.52 -3.11
CA GLY A 188 14.46 -6.50 -3.71
C GLY A 188 14.38 -6.52 -5.23
N ASP A 189 13.95 -5.41 -5.85
CA ASP A 189 13.88 -5.27 -7.31
C ASP A 189 15.27 -5.29 -7.95
N ALA A 190 15.32 -5.51 -9.27
CA ALA A 190 16.57 -5.40 -10.03
C ALA A 190 16.95 -3.94 -10.23
N GLU A 191 18.24 -3.69 -10.43
CA GLU A 191 18.71 -2.44 -10.99
C GLU A 191 18.34 -2.31 -12.47
N GLU A 192 17.84 -1.13 -12.85
CA GLU A 192 17.50 -0.81 -14.24
C GLU A 192 18.76 -0.70 -15.10
N PHE A 193 18.66 -1.16 -16.34
CA PHE A 193 19.73 -1.07 -17.32
C PHE A 193 19.21 -0.66 -18.69
N THR A 194 20.10 -0.11 -19.51
CA THR A 194 19.80 0.20 -20.90
C THR A 194 20.14 -1.01 -21.75
N ASP A 195 19.10 -1.70 -22.20
CA ASP A 195 19.16 -2.78 -23.19
C ASP A 195 19.56 -2.20 -24.56
N VAL A 196 20.85 -2.30 -24.90
CA VAL A 196 21.49 -1.76 -26.10
C VAL A 196 21.27 -2.67 -27.30
N ASP A 197 21.21 -3.98 -27.08
CA ASP A 197 21.18 -4.99 -28.14
C ASP A 197 19.77 -5.59 -28.38
N GLY A 198 18.84 -5.39 -27.45
CA GLY A 198 17.42 -5.71 -27.51
C GLY A 198 17.05 -7.09 -26.97
N ASP A 199 17.91 -7.73 -26.19
CA ASP A 199 17.73 -9.11 -25.71
C ASP A 199 16.99 -9.23 -24.35
N GLN A 200 16.75 -8.09 -23.68
CA GLN A 200 16.12 -7.95 -22.36
C GLN A 200 16.91 -8.56 -21.19
N ARG A 201 18.21 -8.78 -21.36
CA ARG A 201 19.16 -9.20 -20.34
C ARG A 201 20.24 -8.14 -20.25
N TRP A 202 20.90 -8.12 -19.09
CA TRP A 202 22.02 -7.21 -18.91
C TRP A 202 23.31 -7.93 -19.24
N ASP A 203 24.12 -7.34 -20.11
CA ASP A 203 25.41 -7.90 -20.50
C ASP A 203 26.56 -7.25 -19.72
N ASP A 204 27.43 -8.09 -19.17
CA ASP A 204 28.68 -7.61 -18.58
C ASP A 204 29.73 -7.32 -19.66
N ASN A 205 30.82 -6.66 -19.28
CA ASN A 205 31.93 -6.43 -20.19
C ASN A 205 32.62 -7.74 -20.52
N GLU A 206 32.51 -8.15 -21.77
CA GLU A 206 33.26 -9.27 -22.30
C GLU A 206 34.65 -8.81 -22.79
N PRO A 207 35.74 -9.21 -22.10
CA PRO A 207 37.09 -8.81 -22.49
C PRO A 207 37.50 -9.50 -23.78
N TYR A 208 38.10 -8.74 -24.69
CA TYR A 208 38.62 -9.22 -25.96
C TYR A 208 40.12 -8.92 -26.12
N THR A 209 40.78 -9.67 -27.00
CA THR A 209 42.18 -9.45 -27.33
C THR A 209 42.30 -8.44 -28.46
N ASP A 210 42.51 -7.17 -28.11
CA ASP A 210 42.81 -6.07 -29.05
C ASP A 210 44.20 -6.27 -29.68
N SER A 211 44.22 -7.05 -30.76
CA SER A 211 45.43 -7.51 -31.44
C SER A 211 46.07 -6.40 -32.25
N ASN A 212 45.29 -5.40 -32.67
CA ASN A 212 45.76 -4.29 -33.49
C ASN A 212 45.92 -2.97 -32.70
N ARG A 213 45.56 -2.95 -31.41
CA ARG A 213 45.64 -1.82 -30.47
C ARG A 213 44.80 -0.61 -30.89
N ASN A 214 43.66 -0.84 -31.54
CA ASN A 214 42.75 0.23 -31.96
C ASN A 214 41.72 0.60 -30.88
N GLY A 215 41.65 -0.15 -29.78
CA GLY A 215 40.69 0.06 -28.70
C GLY A 215 39.25 -0.33 -29.04
N GLN A 216 39.04 -1.17 -30.05
CA GLN A 216 37.73 -1.71 -30.46
C GLN A 216 37.83 -3.21 -30.71
N TYR A 217 36.73 -3.94 -30.56
CA TYR A 217 36.67 -5.34 -30.94
C TYR A 217 36.60 -5.47 -32.46
N ASP A 218 37.51 -6.22 -33.05
CA ASP A 218 37.48 -6.57 -34.47
C ASP A 218 36.99 -8.01 -34.70
N LEU A 219 36.25 -8.22 -35.78
CA LEU A 219 35.73 -9.54 -36.15
C LEU A 219 36.88 -10.55 -36.31
N GLY A 220 36.90 -11.56 -35.44
CA GLY A 220 37.95 -12.60 -35.40
C GLY A 220 38.94 -12.47 -34.25
N GLU A 221 38.84 -11.42 -33.43
CA GLU A 221 39.56 -11.36 -32.16
C GLU A 221 38.94 -12.32 -31.13
N PRO A 222 39.75 -13.05 -30.34
CA PRO A 222 39.20 -13.88 -29.28
C PRO A 222 38.66 -12.99 -28.15
N PHE A 223 37.46 -13.30 -27.69
CA PHE A 223 36.82 -12.71 -26.52
C PHE A 223 36.43 -13.79 -25.50
N THR A 224 36.14 -13.37 -24.28
CA THR A 224 35.59 -14.24 -23.24
C THR A 224 34.08 -14.10 -23.23
N ASP A 225 33.40 -15.11 -23.77
CA ASP A 225 31.96 -15.29 -23.75
C ASP A 225 31.52 -15.70 -22.33
N VAL A 226 31.05 -14.74 -21.55
CA VAL A 226 30.72 -14.89 -20.13
C VAL A 226 29.33 -15.50 -19.94
N ASP A 227 28.40 -15.22 -20.84
CA ASP A 227 26.99 -15.58 -20.73
C ASP A 227 26.59 -16.77 -21.64
N GLY A 228 27.44 -17.14 -22.60
CA GLY A 228 27.35 -18.31 -23.45
C GLY A 228 26.51 -18.13 -24.71
N ASP A 229 26.27 -16.90 -25.16
CA ASP A 229 25.40 -16.59 -26.29
C ASP A 229 26.12 -16.72 -27.67
N GLY A 230 27.46 -16.69 -27.65
CA GLY A 230 28.32 -16.78 -28.82
C GLY A 230 28.63 -15.46 -29.54
N HIS A 231 28.24 -14.31 -28.98
CA HIS A 231 28.57 -12.95 -29.43
C HIS A 231 29.42 -12.24 -28.38
N ARG A 232 30.07 -11.15 -28.79
CA ARG A 232 30.86 -10.33 -27.88
C ARG A 232 30.01 -9.15 -27.42
N ASP A 233 29.70 -9.09 -26.14
CA ASP A 233 28.84 -8.04 -25.61
C ASP A 233 29.66 -6.87 -25.03
N ALA A 234 29.15 -5.67 -25.29
CA ALA A 234 29.66 -4.46 -24.66
C ALA A 234 28.86 -4.23 -23.39
N ARG A 235 29.55 -3.97 -22.27
CA ARG A 235 28.86 -3.71 -20.99
C ARG A 235 27.77 -2.68 -21.15
N GLU A 236 26.57 -3.07 -20.75
CA GLU A 236 25.42 -2.21 -20.80
C GLU A 236 25.40 -1.23 -19.62
N PRO A 237 25.04 0.04 -19.84
CA PRO A 237 24.87 1.00 -18.76
C PRO A 237 23.73 0.58 -17.83
N PHE A 238 23.96 0.65 -16.53
CA PHE A 238 22.94 0.42 -15.51
C PHE A 238 22.93 1.52 -14.45
N VAL A 239 21.83 1.62 -13.72
CA VAL A 239 21.70 2.51 -12.57
C VAL A 239 22.15 1.76 -11.32
N ASP A 240 23.31 2.15 -10.77
CA ASP A 240 23.86 1.61 -9.52
C ASP A 240 23.13 2.23 -8.32
N VAL A 241 21.95 1.70 -7.99
CA VAL A 241 21.04 2.21 -6.97
C VAL A 241 21.63 2.03 -5.56
N ASN A 242 22.49 1.03 -5.34
CA ASN A 242 23.12 0.75 -4.04
C ASN A 242 24.58 1.22 -3.91
N GLY A 243 25.18 1.77 -4.98
CA GLY A 243 26.52 2.34 -5.00
C GLY A 243 27.65 1.31 -4.87
N ASN A 244 27.44 0.04 -5.25
CA ASN A 244 28.41 -1.03 -5.10
C ASN A 244 29.30 -1.24 -6.34
N GLY A 245 28.96 -0.61 -7.48
CA GLY A 245 29.69 -0.68 -8.74
C GLY A 245 29.42 -1.93 -9.59
N VAL A 246 28.41 -2.72 -9.28
CA VAL A 246 28.00 -3.96 -9.96
C VAL A 246 26.48 -3.96 -10.10
N ARG A 247 25.96 -4.45 -11.22
CA ARG A 247 24.51 -4.56 -11.40
C ARG A 247 23.94 -5.66 -10.51
N ASP A 248 22.96 -5.32 -9.67
CA ASP A 248 22.21 -6.29 -8.89
C ASP A 248 20.93 -6.76 -9.63
N PRO A 249 20.75 -8.06 -9.90
CA PRO A 249 19.48 -8.59 -10.38
C PRO A 249 18.43 -8.58 -9.26
N ALA A 250 17.15 -8.73 -9.62
CA ALA A 250 16.08 -8.87 -8.63
C ALA A 250 16.34 -10.09 -7.75
N LEU A 251 16.05 -9.97 -6.46
CA LEU A 251 16.19 -11.07 -5.53
C LEU A 251 15.26 -12.23 -5.93
N THR A 252 15.75 -13.44 -5.80
CA THR A 252 15.01 -14.66 -6.09
C THR A 252 14.65 -15.40 -4.81
N VAL A 253 13.93 -16.52 -4.94
CA VAL A 253 13.57 -17.38 -3.79
C VAL A 253 14.77 -17.95 -3.03
N THR A 254 15.94 -17.99 -3.66
CA THR A 254 17.20 -18.42 -3.04
C THR A 254 17.97 -17.29 -2.38
N ASP A 255 17.65 -16.04 -2.74
CA ASP A 255 18.24 -14.85 -2.16
C ASP A 255 17.48 -14.43 -0.91
N LEU A 256 18.12 -13.64 -0.05
CA LEU A 256 17.66 -13.35 1.29
C LEU A 256 17.31 -11.88 1.44
N ALA A 257 16.05 -11.49 1.29
CA ALA A 257 15.63 -10.11 1.53
C ALA A 257 16.09 -9.57 2.90
N THR A 258 16.01 -10.38 3.96
CA THR A 258 16.53 -9.99 5.29
C THR A 258 16.88 -11.16 6.20
N GLU A 259 18.02 -11.00 6.90
CA GLU A 259 18.54 -11.70 8.08
C GLU A 259 17.87 -11.33 9.42
N ILE A 260 16.77 -11.96 9.87
CA ILE A 260 16.25 -11.75 11.23
C ILE A 260 16.81 -12.81 12.19
N SER A 261 17.95 -12.54 12.81
CA SER A 261 18.64 -13.51 13.67
C SER A 261 19.00 -12.99 15.07
N GLY A 262 19.38 -13.92 15.95
CA GLY A 262 19.70 -13.60 17.35
C GLY A 262 18.45 -13.15 18.12
N THR A 263 18.46 -11.89 18.56
CA THR A 263 17.35 -11.23 19.30
C THR A 263 16.66 -10.15 18.47
N ALA A 264 16.85 -10.15 17.14
CA ALA A 264 16.13 -9.26 16.24
C ALA A 264 14.61 -9.49 16.33
N GLU A 265 13.83 -8.45 16.14
CA GLU A 265 12.38 -8.51 16.28
C GLU A 265 11.70 -7.48 15.38
N ILE A 266 10.55 -7.83 14.81
CA ILE A 266 9.63 -6.87 14.17
C ILE A 266 8.36 -6.84 15.01
N GLY A 267 8.00 -5.68 15.57
CA GLY A 267 6.86 -5.56 16.49
C GLY A 267 5.86 -4.47 16.10
N ASN A 268 4.65 -4.58 16.65
CA ASN A 268 3.50 -3.72 16.31
C ASN A 268 3.17 -2.65 17.37
N ASN A 269 4.13 -2.32 18.24
CA ASN A 269 3.93 -1.37 19.33
C ASN A 269 5.27 -0.74 19.75
N TYR A 270 5.24 0.25 20.66
CA TYR A 270 6.43 0.94 21.17
C TYR A 270 7.15 0.25 22.35
N SER A 271 6.97 -1.07 22.52
CA SER A 271 7.70 -1.80 23.56
C SER A 271 9.22 -1.63 23.40
N GLY A 272 9.87 -1.28 24.51
CA GLY A 272 11.31 -1.03 24.57
C GLY A 272 11.75 0.40 24.20
N MET A 273 10.83 1.29 23.79
CA MET A 273 11.16 2.68 23.50
C MET A 273 11.56 3.45 24.77
N PRO A 274 12.65 4.26 24.74
CA PRO A 274 12.99 5.13 25.86
C PRO A 274 11.87 6.13 26.16
N SER A 275 11.57 6.36 27.43
CA SER A 275 10.50 7.28 27.85
C SER A 275 10.73 8.71 27.37
N GLU A 276 11.99 9.14 27.25
CA GLU A 276 12.32 10.47 26.72
C GLU A 276 11.99 10.61 25.22
N LEU A 277 12.07 9.52 24.46
CA LEU A 277 11.71 9.49 23.05
C LEU A 277 10.19 9.39 22.89
N LEU A 278 9.56 8.51 23.66
CA LEU A 278 8.10 8.35 23.66
C LEU A 278 7.37 9.65 24.02
N ALA A 279 7.90 10.42 24.97
CA ALA A 279 7.35 11.72 25.36
C ALA A 279 7.39 12.78 24.24
N LYS A 280 8.09 12.53 23.14
CA LYS A 280 8.17 13.42 21.97
C LYS A 280 7.23 13.02 20.84
N LEU A 281 6.55 11.88 20.97
CA LEU A 281 5.68 11.32 19.94
C LEU A 281 4.21 11.43 20.33
N SER A 282 3.35 11.47 19.33
CA SER A 282 1.91 11.30 19.53
C SER A 282 1.62 9.86 20.02
N PRO A 283 0.61 9.66 20.88
CA PRO A 283 0.16 8.32 21.25
C PRO A 283 -0.26 7.49 20.03
N LEU A 284 -0.10 6.18 20.13
CA LEU A 284 -0.54 5.27 19.08
C LEU A 284 -2.07 5.28 18.92
N PRO A 285 -2.57 5.09 17.69
CA PRO A 285 -3.97 4.80 17.46
C PRO A 285 -4.39 3.52 18.19
N LYS A 286 -5.67 3.48 18.58
CA LYS A 286 -6.29 2.29 19.15
C LYS A 286 -7.09 1.52 18.10
N VAL A 287 -6.92 0.20 18.07
CA VAL A 287 -7.65 -0.72 17.18
C VAL A 287 -8.40 -1.75 18.01
N LEU A 288 -9.53 -2.22 17.50
CA LEU A 288 -10.27 -3.33 18.11
C LEU A 288 -9.65 -4.66 17.67
N PHE A 289 -9.10 -5.42 18.61
CA PHE A 289 -8.46 -6.72 18.36
C PHE A 289 -8.83 -7.69 19.48
N GLY A 290 -9.24 -8.92 19.13
CA GLY A 290 -9.66 -9.91 20.14
C GLY A 290 -10.85 -9.49 21.02
N GLY A 291 -11.61 -8.44 20.63
CA GLY A 291 -12.66 -7.83 21.45
C GLY A 291 -12.19 -6.73 22.40
N GLU A 292 -10.90 -6.40 22.39
CA GLU A 292 -10.27 -5.40 23.24
C GLU A 292 -9.77 -4.19 22.42
N LEU A 293 -9.75 -3.01 23.03
CA LEU A 293 -9.28 -1.79 22.38
C LEU A 293 -7.80 -1.54 22.76
N VAL A 294 -6.90 -1.84 21.83
CA VAL A 294 -5.45 -1.90 22.08
C VAL A 294 -4.67 -0.92 21.20
N ASP A 295 -3.53 -0.43 21.70
CA ASP A 295 -2.60 0.42 20.94
C ASP A 295 -1.91 -0.40 19.84
N SER A 296 -1.86 0.10 18.62
CA SER A 296 -1.25 -0.59 17.48
C SER A 296 -0.56 0.39 16.53
N LEU A 297 0.62 -0.02 16.03
CA LEU A 297 1.27 0.63 14.89
C LEU A 297 0.62 0.27 13.55
N GLN A 298 -0.29 -0.72 13.53
CA GLN A 298 -0.83 -1.35 12.34
C GLN A 298 0.29 -1.86 11.40
N ALA A 299 1.37 -2.34 12.02
CA ALA A 299 2.61 -2.72 11.37
C ALA A 299 2.42 -3.94 10.47
N LYS A 300 3.03 -3.89 9.29
CA LYS A 300 3.05 -4.96 8.29
C LYS A 300 4.46 -5.27 7.83
N LEU A 301 4.71 -6.53 7.52
CA LEU A 301 5.93 -6.94 6.82
C LEU A 301 5.57 -7.21 5.36
N ARG A 302 6.18 -6.47 4.43
CA ARG A 302 6.05 -6.64 2.99
C ARG A 302 7.41 -6.91 2.37
N VAL A 303 7.51 -8.00 1.61
CA VAL A 303 8.71 -8.36 0.87
C VAL A 303 8.30 -8.85 -0.51
N LYS A 304 8.65 -8.08 -1.52
CA LYS A 304 8.30 -8.35 -2.92
C LYS A 304 9.21 -9.42 -3.52
N HIS A 305 10.53 -9.28 -3.34
CA HIS A 305 11.54 -10.22 -3.81
C HIS A 305 12.52 -10.56 -2.69
N GLY A 306 12.94 -11.82 -2.63
CA GLY A 306 13.84 -12.40 -1.64
C GLY A 306 13.12 -13.00 -0.42
N ARG A 307 13.72 -14.03 0.16
CA ARG A 307 13.20 -14.75 1.33
C ARG A 307 13.51 -14.03 2.64
N VAL A 308 12.66 -14.22 3.65
CA VAL A 308 12.90 -13.74 5.02
C VAL A 308 13.40 -14.87 5.92
N ASP A 309 14.66 -14.81 6.32
CA ASP A 309 15.25 -15.82 7.21
C ASP A 309 15.08 -15.41 8.69
N ILE A 310 14.48 -16.30 9.49
CA ILE A 310 14.25 -16.11 10.92
C ILE A 310 14.99 -17.21 11.70
N SER A 311 15.92 -16.81 12.56
CA SER A 311 16.78 -17.72 13.32
C SER A 311 16.99 -17.28 14.78
N GLY A 312 17.45 -18.21 15.63
CA GLY A 312 17.69 -17.94 17.04
C GLY A 312 16.40 -17.71 17.83
N SER A 313 16.32 -16.59 18.56
CA SER A 313 15.15 -16.15 19.31
C SER A 313 14.36 -15.05 18.60
N ALA A 314 14.68 -14.76 17.34
CA ALA A 314 14.02 -13.71 16.59
C ALA A 314 12.55 -14.03 16.25
N THR A 315 11.74 -12.98 16.16
CA THR A 315 10.32 -13.07 15.83
C THR A 315 9.83 -11.94 14.94
N VAL A 316 8.79 -12.25 14.17
CA VAL A 316 8.01 -11.30 13.38
C VAL A 316 6.63 -11.25 14.03
N GLY A 317 6.36 -10.23 14.83
CA GLY A 317 5.26 -10.18 15.78
C GLY A 317 5.53 -11.02 17.04
N TYR A 318 4.55 -11.07 17.94
CA TYR A 318 4.53 -11.98 19.09
C TYR A 318 3.16 -12.64 19.23
N PRO A 319 3.06 -13.77 19.95
CA PRO A 319 1.77 -14.35 20.30
C PRO A 319 0.91 -13.32 21.03
N ASP A 320 -0.36 -13.23 20.65
CA ASP A 320 -1.36 -12.41 21.34
C ASP A 320 -1.40 -12.72 22.85
N GLN A 321 -1.48 -11.68 23.66
CA GLN A 321 -1.62 -11.77 25.12
C GLN A 321 -2.86 -10.99 25.55
N PRO A 322 -4.04 -11.63 25.62
CA PRO A 322 -5.28 -10.98 26.02
C PRO A 322 -5.16 -10.22 27.35
N GLY A 323 -5.71 -9.00 27.40
CA GLY A 323 -5.63 -8.11 28.55
C GLY A 323 -4.47 -7.10 28.53
N ASN A 324 -3.55 -7.21 27.56
CA ASN A 324 -2.54 -6.17 27.33
C ASN A 324 -3.15 -4.92 26.70
N SER A 325 -2.52 -3.77 26.91
CA SER A 325 -3.01 -2.49 26.38
C SER A 325 -2.56 -2.21 24.94
N TYR A 326 -1.75 -3.09 24.35
CA TYR A 326 -1.16 -2.95 23.03
C TYR A 326 -1.24 -4.27 22.27
N LYS A 327 -1.19 -4.21 20.94
CA LYS A 327 -1.24 -5.38 20.06
C LYS A 327 0.15 -6.00 19.88
N GLU A 328 0.26 -7.31 20.05
CA GLU A 328 1.49 -8.08 19.84
C GLU A 328 1.67 -8.56 18.39
N THR A 329 0.60 -9.05 17.77
CA THR A 329 0.63 -9.58 16.41
C THR A 329 0.80 -8.45 15.41
N LEU A 330 1.49 -8.71 14.30
CA LEU A 330 1.48 -7.81 13.15
C LEU A 330 0.09 -7.81 12.50
N ASP A 331 -0.30 -6.70 11.90
CA ASP A 331 -1.57 -6.59 11.17
C ASP A 331 -1.54 -7.37 9.86
N GLY A 332 -0.35 -7.64 9.33
CA GLY A 332 -0.20 -8.49 8.16
C GLY A 332 1.25 -8.79 7.80
N THR A 333 1.44 -9.93 7.15
CA THR A 333 2.71 -10.36 6.56
C THR A 333 2.48 -10.80 5.12
N TYR A 334 3.28 -10.28 4.20
CA TYR A 334 3.16 -10.44 2.75
C TYR A 334 4.55 -10.65 2.16
N VAL A 335 5.00 -11.91 2.10
CA VAL A 335 6.36 -12.28 1.71
C VAL A 335 6.28 -13.24 0.53
N ASN A 336 6.60 -12.75 -0.66
CA ASN A 336 6.43 -13.49 -1.91
C ASN A 336 7.23 -14.79 -1.95
N ASP A 337 8.49 -14.72 -1.51
CA ASP A 337 9.46 -15.80 -1.62
C ASP A 337 9.58 -16.64 -0.33
N GLY A 338 8.65 -16.44 0.60
CA GLY A 338 8.49 -17.22 1.82
C GLY A 338 9.53 -16.98 2.92
N TYR A 339 9.55 -17.91 3.88
CA TYR A 339 10.28 -17.78 5.15
C TYR A 339 11.33 -18.86 5.37
N GLY A 340 12.30 -18.54 6.23
CA GLY A 340 13.47 -19.36 6.45
C GLY A 340 14.27 -19.29 7.72
N GLY A 341 15.51 -19.74 7.66
CA GLY A 341 16.30 -20.01 8.85
C GLY A 341 15.74 -21.14 9.72
N ASN A 342 16.31 -21.30 10.92
CA ASN A 342 15.99 -22.40 11.82
C ASN A 342 14.59 -22.29 12.47
N LYS A 343 13.97 -21.11 12.41
CA LYS A 343 12.60 -20.89 12.90
C LYS A 343 11.61 -20.72 11.75
N GLY A 344 11.96 -19.94 10.72
CA GLY A 344 11.09 -19.68 9.58
C GLY A 344 9.71 -19.18 9.99
N ALA A 345 8.71 -19.61 9.22
CA ALA A 345 7.31 -19.24 9.39
C ALA A 345 6.73 -19.52 10.80
N SER A 346 7.35 -20.42 11.59
CA SER A 346 6.90 -20.72 12.96
C SER A 346 7.12 -19.59 13.96
N SER A 347 7.99 -18.63 13.63
CA SER A 347 8.24 -17.41 14.42
C SER A 347 7.51 -16.18 13.88
N VAL A 348 6.48 -16.38 13.04
CA VAL A 348 5.66 -15.32 12.46
C VAL A 348 4.29 -15.32 13.13
N TYR A 349 3.95 -14.20 13.75
CA TYR A 349 2.70 -13.94 14.46
C TYR A 349 2.03 -12.70 13.84
N SER A 350 1.16 -12.95 12.88
CA SER A 350 0.40 -11.95 12.15
C SER A 350 -1.06 -12.37 12.02
N ASP A 351 -1.94 -11.39 11.83
CA ASP A 351 -3.38 -11.62 11.75
C ASP A 351 -3.78 -12.45 10.52
N ASN A 352 -2.99 -12.39 9.45
CA ASN A 352 -3.17 -13.19 8.23
C ASN A 352 -2.28 -14.44 8.18
N GLY A 353 -1.36 -14.61 9.13
CA GLY A 353 -0.37 -15.69 9.10
C GLY A 353 0.69 -15.55 7.98
N PRO A 354 1.64 -16.50 7.90
CA PRO A 354 2.87 -16.36 7.10
C PRO A 354 2.77 -16.82 5.64
N LEU A 355 1.56 -17.14 5.13
CA LEU A 355 1.42 -17.82 3.83
C LEU A 355 1.01 -16.87 2.69
N HIS A 356 0.85 -15.58 2.97
CA HIS A 356 0.46 -14.61 1.96
C HIS A 356 1.70 -14.06 1.24
N GLY A 357 1.65 -14.06 -0.09
CA GLY A 357 2.63 -13.39 -0.94
C GLY A 357 2.47 -11.87 -0.92
N TYR A 358 3.31 -11.18 -1.68
CA TYR A 358 3.27 -9.72 -1.80
C TYR A 358 1.88 -9.24 -2.25
N ASP A 359 1.31 -8.26 -1.54
CA ASP A 359 -0.08 -7.81 -1.70
C ASP A 359 -0.25 -6.59 -2.60
N LEU A 360 0.85 -5.98 -3.03
CA LEU A 360 0.84 -4.79 -3.89
C LEU A 360 1.18 -5.21 -5.33
N GLY A 361 0.53 -4.59 -6.31
CA GLY A 361 0.86 -4.82 -7.71
C GLY A 361 2.26 -4.30 -8.07
N ASP A 362 2.84 -4.83 -9.14
CA ASP A 362 4.10 -4.32 -9.68
C ASP A 362 3.96 -2.85 -10.10
N GLY A 363 4.98 -2.05 -9.80
CA GLY A 363 5.01 -0.62 -10.10
C GLY A 363 4.11 0.27 -9.23
N VAL A 364 3.32 -0.29 -8.30
CA VAL A 364 2.48 0.52 -7.38
C VAL A 364 3.34 1.32 -6.40
N VAL A 365 4.41 0.71 -5.89
CA VAL A 365 5.40 1.35 -5.02
C VAL A 365 6.78 1.08 -5.58
N THR A 366 7.52 2.15 -5.87
CA THR A 366 8.90 2.10 -6.38
C THR A 366 9.83 2.87 -5.44
N PHE A 367 11.12 2.54 -5.50
CA PHE A 367 12.12 3.32 -4.77
C PHE A 367 12.31 4.69 -5.44
N PRO A 368 12.20 5.81 -4.72
CA PRO A 368 12.38 7.12 -5.33
C PRO A 368 13.86 7.38 -5.54
N ILE A 369 14.36 7.24 -6.77
CA ILE A 369 15.74 7.50 -7.16
C ILE A 369 15.99 9.01 -7.26
N ILE A 370 17.10 9.52 -6.73
CA ILE A 370 17.34 10.97 -6.62
C ILE A 370 18.52 11.52 -7.42
N ASP A 371 19.42 10.66 -7.91
CA ASP A 371 20.72 11.04 -8.44
C ASP A 371 20.93 10.69 -9.92
N SER A 372 20.18 9.74 -10.47
CA SER A 372 20.36 9.25 -11.85
C SER A 372 19.14 9.42 -12.77
N GLU A 373 17.92 9.46 -12.22
CA GLU A 373 16.69 9.61 -13.00
C GLU A 373 16.26 11.06 -13.20
N THR A 374 15.75 11.41 -14.38
CA THR A 374 15.21 12.75 -14.65
C THR A 374 13.99 13.03 -13.80
N TYR A 375 13.91 14.25 -13.25
CA TYR A 375 12.77 14.68 -12.44
C TYR A 375 12.03 15.86 -13.10
N THR A 376 10.74 15.70 -13.35
CA THR A 376 9.86 16.79 -13.78
C THR A 376 9.03 17.30 -12.62
N ALA A 377 9.28 18.55 -12.21
CA ALA A 377 8.54 19.19 -11.13
C ALA A 377 7.08 19.51 -11.56
N PRO A 378 6.15 19.71 -10.62
CA PRO A 378 4.74 20.05 -10.92
C PRO A 378 4.54 21.31 -11.76
N ASN A 379 5.53 22.20 -11.81
CA ASN A 379 5.52 23.40 -12.66
C ASN A 379 5.97 23.14 -14.11
N GLY A 380 6.24 21.89 -14.47
CA GLY A 380 6.68 21.46 -15.81
C GLY A 380 8.19 21.63 -16.08
N ILE A 381 8.98 22.11 -15.12
CA ILE A 381 10.43 22.22 -15.28
C ILE A 381 11.06 20.84 -15.04
N THR A 382 11.82 20.37 -16.02
CA THR A 382 12.61 19.14 -15.92
C THR A 382 14.03 19.44 -15.45
N TYR A 383 14.49 18.64 -14.49
CA TYR A 383 15.84 18.64 -13.95
C TYR A 383 16.53 17.32 -14.32
N THR A 384 17.86 17.34 -14.40
CA THR A 384 18.65 16.13 -14.65
C THR A 384 18.36 15.03 -13.64
N ASN A 385 18.17 15.40 -12.37
CA ASN A 385 17.73 14.49 -11.31
C ASN A 385 17.07 15.26 -10.15
N TYR A 386 16.58 14.54 -9.16
CA TYR A 386 15.93 15.13 -7.99
C TYR A 386 16.89 15.97 -7.13
N LEU A 387 18.16 15.58 -7.01
CA LEU A 387 19.18 16.39 -6.31
C LEU A 387 19.36 17.77 -6.96
N ASN A 388 19.35 17.86 -8.29
CA ASN A 388 19.40 19.14 -9.02
C ASN A 388 18.14 19.98 -8.77
N TYR A 389 16.96 19.35 -8.66
CA TYR A 389 15.73 20.03 -8.25
C TYR A 389 15.84 20.59 -6.83
N LEU A 390 16.34 19.79 -5.88
CA LEU A 390 16.53 20.21 -4.49
C LEU A 390 17.53 21.36 -4.41
N GLN A 391 18.67 21.27 -5.09
CA GLN A 391 19.69 22.33 -5.13
C GLN A 391 19.11 23.64 -5.67
N ALA A 392 18.31 23.57 -6.74
CA ALA A 392 17.65 24.74 -7.31
C ALA A 392 16.60 25.35 -6.35
N ASN A 393 16.06 24.55 -5.42
CA ASN A 393 14.99 24.94 -4.47
C ASN A 393 15.44 25.01 -3.01
N ALA A 394 16.74 25.12 -2.76
CA ALA A 394 17.31 25.19 -1.41
C ALA A 394 18.18 26.43 -1.18
N THR A 395 18.55 26.66 0.08
CA THR A 395 19.67 27.53 0.46
C THR A 395 20.95 26.70 0.36
N VAL A 396 21.84 27.04 -0.58
CA VAL A 396 23.04 26.26 -0.88
C VAL A 396 24.22 26.70 -0.01
N VAL A 397 24.90 25.73 0.61
CA VAL A 397 26.11 25.90 1.42
C VAL A 397 27.25 25.15 0.75
N PRO A 398 28.32 25.84 0.31
CA PRO A 398 29.45 25.20 -0.34
C PRO A 398 30.34 24.46 0.67
N GLY A 399 30.89 23.32 0.24
CA GLY A 399 31.84 22.52 1.02
C GLY A 399 31.17 21.66 2.10
N ASN A 400 31.99 21.19 3.05
CA ASN A 400 31.51 20.36 4.17
C ASN A 400 30.83 21.22 5.23
N LEU A 401 29.78 20.69 5.86
CA LEU A 401 29.08 21.31 6.96
C LEU A 401 29.25 20.50 8.25
N GLU A 402 29.79 21.14 9.29
CA GLU A 402 29.87 20.56 10.61
C GLU A 402 28.87 21.25 11.55
N ILE A 403 27.88 20.50 12.02
CA ILE A 403 26.88 20.95 12.97
C ILE A 403 27.30 20.43 14.34
N ARG A 404 27.77 21.33 15.21
CA ARG A 404 28.37 20.91 16.48
C ARG A 404 27.81 21.63 17.70
N LYS A 405 27.51 20.89 18.76
CA LYS A 405 27.31 21.50 20.09
C LYS A 405 28.62 22.16 20.55
N GLY A 406 28.53 23.39 21.04
CA GLY A 406 29.66 24.21 21.46
C GLY A 406 30.07 25.28 20.44
N THR A 407 29.66 25.14 19.18
CA THR A 407 29.98 26.10 18.11
C THR A 407 28.69 26.65 17.52
N ALA A 408 28.46 27.95 17.70
CA ALA A 408 27.32 28.60 17.07
C ALA A 408 27.52 28.69 15.55
N LEU A 409 26.45 28.45 14.79
CA LEU A 409 26.44 28.51 13.33
C LEU A 409 25.09 29.09 12.86
N THR A 410 25.15 29.96 11.86
CA THR A 410 23.98 30.57 11.23
C THR A 410 24.09 30.45 9.72
N ILE A 411 23.10 29.78 9.13
CA ILE A 411 22.82 29.71 7.71
C ILE A 411 21.44 30.31 7.50
N SER A 412 21.33 31.32 6.65
CA SER A 412 20.05 31.97 6.36
C SER A 412 19.95 32.27 4.88
N GLY A 413 18.91 31.75 4.24
CA GLY A 413 18.57 32.05 2.86
C GLY A 413 17.07 31.97 2.62
N PRO A 414 16.60 32.42 1.45
CA PRO A 414 15.18 32.55 1.15
C PRO A 414 14.43 31.20 1.07
N LYS A 415 15.15 30.10 0.87
CA LYS A 415 14.58 28.75 0.67
C LYS A 415 14.85 27.80 1.84
N GLY A 416 15.61 28.25 2.84
CA GLY A 416 15.96 27.45 4.01
C GLY A 416 16.91 28.18 4.94
N SER A 417 16.85 27.82 6.23
CA SER A 417 17.70 28.36 7.27
C SER A 417 18.06 27.29 8.29
N LEU A 418 19.24 27.42 8.89
CA LEU A 418 19.71 26.61 10.01
C LEU A 418 20.45 27.53 10.97
N VAL A 419 20.01 27.57 12.22
CA VAL A 419 20.68 28.30 13.29
C VAL A 419 20.89 27.35 14.44
N ILE A 420 22.13 27.19 14.89
CA ILE A 420 22.46 26.44 16.10
C ILE A 420 23.24 27.33 17.05
N ASP A 421 22.83 27.36 18.32
CA ASP A 421 23.57 28.06 19.36
C ASP A 421 24.68 27.18 19.95
N SER A 422 25.55 27.79 20.76
CA SER A 422 26.63 27.05 21.44
C SER A 422 26.13 25.99 22.43
N SER A 423 24.86 26.04 22.84
CA SER A 423 24.24 25.05 23.72
C SER A 423 23.74 23.80 22.98
N GLY A 424 23.73 23.83 21.64
CA GLY A 424 23.22 22.74 20.81
C GLY A 424 21.72 22.86 20.50
N ASN A 425 21.12 24.03 20.67
CA ASN A 425 19.75 24.29 20.25
C ASN A 425 19.75 24.73 18.79
N MET A 426 19.34 23.83 17.91
CA MET A 426 19.17 24.07 16.48
C MET A 426 17.74 24.50 16.16
N THR A 427 17.58 25.43 15.22
CA THR A 427 16.32 25.77 14.57
C THR A 427 16.53 25.63 13.08
N ILE A 428 15.63 24.92 12.41
CA ILE A 428 15.74 24.65 10.97
C ILE A 428 14.40 24.92 10.28
N SER A 429 14.46 25.48 9.08
CA SER A 429 13.31 25.66 8.21
C SER A 429 13.70 25.51 6.73
N GLY A 430 12.76 25.05 5.91
CA GLY A 430 13.00 24.90 4.47
C GLY A 430 14.09 23.87 4.15
N ILE A 431 14.77 24.03 3.02
CA ILE A 431 15.79 23.10 2.54
C ILE A 431 17.16 23.78 2.57
N VAL A 432 18.13 23.15 3.22
CA VAL A 432 19.54 23.54 3.23
C VAL A 432 20.34 22.48 2.48
N TYR A 433 20.92 22.86 1.34
CA TYR A 433 21.66 21.97 0.46
C TYR A 433 23.17 22.20 0.64
N VAL A 434 23.89 21.18 1.10
CA VAL A 434 25.33 21.21 1.36
C VAL A 434 26.03 20.49 0.22
N THR A 435 26.99 21.12 -0.45
CA THR A 435 27.65 20.50 -1.61
C THR A 435 28.69 19.45 -1.23
N GLY A 436 29.14 19.44 0.02
CA GLY A 436 30.02 18.42 0.61
C GLY A 436 29.31 17.61 1.68
N THR A 437 30.08 16.96 2.55
CA THR A 437 29.55 16.10 3.62
C THR A 437 28.88 16.91 4.73
N ILE A 438 27.95 16.29 5.45
CA ILE A 438 27.34 16.86 6.67
C ILE A 438 27.73 15.99 7.86
N SER A 439 28.15 16.60 8.97
CA SER A 439 28.41 15.85 10.20
C SER A 439 27.79 16.50 11.43
N PHE A 440 27.19 15.67 12.29
CA PHE A 440 26.65 16.06 13.59
C PHE A 440 27.59 15.58 14.71
N GLN A 441 28.10 16.53 15.49
CA GLN A 441 29.20 16.32 16.42
C GLN A 441 29.07 17.19 17.69
N PRO A 442 29.98 17.06 18.67
CA PRO A 442 30.84 15.90 18.91
C PRO A 442 30.02 14.72 19.43
N LYS A 443 30.64 13.54 19.51
CA LYS A 443 30.06 12.39 20.21
C LYS A 443 29.73 12.68 21.67
N GLN A 444 28.86 11.85 22.26
CA GLN A 444 28.39 12.02 23.66
C GLN A 444 27.82 13.42 23.93
N SER A 445 27.18 13.99 22.92
CA SER A 445 26.51 15.28 23.01
C SER A 445 25.08 15.16 22.48
N ARG A 446 24.31 16.24 22.63
CA ARG A 446 22.92 16.30 22.19
C ARG A 446 22.67 17.62 21.49
N ILE A 447 22.11 17.52 20.29
CA ILE A 447 21.53 18.63 19.57
C ILE A 447 20.01 18.51 19.68
N THR A 448 19.35 19.57 20.13
CA THR A 448 17.89 19.66 20.08
C THR A 448 17.47 20.52 18.92
N TYR A 449 16.56 20.05 18.06
CA TYR A 449 16.12 20.80 16.90
C TYR A 449 14.67 21.27 17.07
N SER A 450 14.33 22.39 16.44
CA SER A 450 12.95 22.87 16.30
C SER A 450 12.65 23.36 14.90
N GLY A 451 11.37 23.32 14.53
CA GLY A 451 10.89 23.67 13.19
C GLY A 451 10.93 22.50 12.22
N LYS A 452 10.54 22.76 10.98
CA LYS A 452 10.46 21.77 9.90
C LYS A 452 11.43 22.11 8.78
N GLY A 453 12.47 21.30 8.62
CA GLY A 453 13.46 21.53 7.59
C GLY A 453 14.30 20.31 7.26
N THR A 454 14.99 20.40 6.14
CA THR A 454 15.70 19.28 5.52
C THR A 454 17.14 19.67 5.21
N LEU A 455 18.07 18.80 5.59
CA LEU A 455 19.47 18.88 5.20
C LEU A 455 19.72 17.90 4.06
N VAL A 456 20.25 18.42 2.96
CA VAL A 456 20.48 17.67 1.72
C VAL A 456 21.96 17.73 1.39
N THR A 457 22.53 16.61 0.96
CA THR A 457 23.86 16.56 0.37
C THR A 457 23.92 15.50 -0.74
N PRO A 458 24.64 15.74 -1.85
CA PRO A 458 24.93 14.68 -2.82
C PRO A 458 25.97 13.68 -2.30
N SER A 459 26.56 13.93 -1.13
CA SER A 459 27.57 13.09 -0.48
C SER A 459 26.97 12.38 0.74
N SER A 460 27.78 12.13 1.76
CA SER A 460 27.41 11.37 2.95
C SER A 460 27.07 12.27 4.15
N ILE A 461 26.24 11.75 5.05
CA ILE A 461 25.90 12.35 6.34
C ILE A 461 26.38 11.45 7.49
N TYR A 462 27.04 12.04 8.47
CA TYR A 462 27.57 11.33 9.65
C TYR A 462 26.93 11.84 10.94
N VAL A 463 26.31 10.96 11.72
CA VAL A 463 25.63 11.30 12.97
C VAL A 463 26.35 10.65 14.15
N HIS A 464 27.04 11.47 14.93
CA HIS A 464 27.82 11.02 16.10
C HIS A 464 27.15 11.37 17.44
N CYS A 465 26.03 12.09 17.45
CA CYS A 465 25.39 12.61 18.65
C CYS A 465 23.87 12.44 18.64
N ASP A 466 23.20 12.71 19.77
CA ASP A 466 21.74 12.68 19.85
C ASP A 466 21.13 13.80 18.99
N LEU A 467 20.08 13.48 18.23
CA LEU A 467 19.29 14.42 17.43
C LEU A 467 17.82 14.37 17.87
N MET A 468 17.47 15.21 18.84
CA MET A 468 16.16 15.15 19.49
C MET A 468 15.28 16.36 19.15
N PRO A 469 13.97 16.16 18.91
CA PRO A 469 13.03 17.26 18.76
C PRO A 469 12.90 18.03 20.07
N ARG A 470 12.76 19.35 19.99
CA ARG A 470 12.58 20.20 21.17
C ARG A 470 11.19 20.02 21.77
N THR A 471 10.16 19.97 20.93
CA THR A 471 8.75 19.84 21.28
C THR A 471 8.23 18.45 20.90
N ASN A 472 7.48 18.30 19.80
CA ASN A 472 6.88 17.05 19.35
C ASN A 472 7.25 16.74 17.89
N PHE A 473 7.69 15.51 17.66
CA PHE A 473 7.98 14.96 16.34
C PHE A 473 6.79 14.14 15.82
N PRO A 474 6.35 14.30 14.56
CA PRO A 474 6.87 15.19 13.52
C PRO A 474 6.01 16.46 13.30
N ARG A 475 4.94 16.65 14.09
CA ARG A 475 3.94 17.72 13.86
C ARG A 475 4.52 19.13 13.99
N SER A 476 5.32 19.38 15.02
CA SER A 476 5.91 20.70 15.30
C SER A 476 7.36 20.77 14.86
N ASP A 477 8.14 19.76 15.22
CA ASP A 477 9.56 19.68 14.90
C ASP A 477 9.81 18.45 14.02
N ALA A 478 10.36 18.65 12.83
CA ALA A 478 10.71 17.58 11.91
C ALA A 478 12.02 17.90 11.20
N LEU A 479 13.02 17.04 11.41
CA LEU A 479 14.32 17.13 10.74
C LEU A 479 14.43 16.01 9.70
N GLY A 480 14.59 16.41 8.44
CA GLY A 480 14.84 15.52 7.31
C GLY A 480 16.32 15.49 6.95
N LEU A 481 16.85 14.31 6.65
CA LEU A 481 18.20 14.10 6.15
C LEU A 481 18.11 13.38 4.80
N ILE A 482 18.73 13.96 3.76
CA ILE A 482 18.81 13.40 2.42
C ILE A 482 20.29 13.31 2.03
N ALA A 483 20.78 12.10 1.80
CA ALA A 483 22.14 11.83 1.33
C ALA A 483 22.11 11.17 -0.06
N GLY A 484 22.89 11.70 -1.00
CA GLY A 484 23.10 11.09 -2.32
C GLY A 484 24.01 9.86 -2.26
N ASP A 485 24.75 9.66 -1.18
CA ASP A 485 25.53 8.44 -0.96
C ASP A 485 25.01 7.67 0.27
N ARG A 486 25.50 8.00 1.47
CA ARG A 486 25.17 7.24 2.68
C ARG A 486 24.84 8.10 3.89
N ILE A 487 24.06 7.53 4.81
CA ILE A 487 23.92 8.05 6.18
C ILE A 487 24.53 7.04 7.15
N GLU A 488 25.44 7.51 7.99
CA GLU A 488 26.09 6.72 9.03
C GLU A 488 25.66 7.16 10.43
N LEU A 489 25.15 6.22 11.21
CA LEU A 489 24.70 6.42 12.58
C LEU A 489 25.63 5.66 13.54
N ALA A 490 26.25 6.42 14.45
CA ALA A 490 27.10 5.90 15.53
C ALA A 490 28.26 4.98 15.08
N THR A 491 28.84 5.22 13.90
CA THR A 491 29.97 4.42 13.37
C THR A 491 31.31 4.77 14.03
N GLY A 492 31.46 5.98 14.59
CA GLY A 492 32.71 6.45 15.21
C GLY A 492 33.04 5.82 16.56
N GLY A 493 34.31 5.85 16.96
CA GLY A 493 34.78 5.26 18.22
C GLY A 493 34.14 5.90 19.46
N GLY A 494 33.32 5.14 20.20
CA GLY A 494 32.61 5.62 21.40
C GLY A 494 31.23 6.23 21.13
N ASP A 495 30.80 6.31 19.87
CA ASP A 495 29.44 6.68 19.51
C ASP A 495 28.55 5.47 19.79
N ALA A 496 27.70 5.54 20.80
CA ALA A 496 26.78 4.48 21.16
C ALA A 496 25.63 5.11 21.96
N GLN A 497 24.51 4.40 22.05
CA GLN A 497 23.33 4.81 22.80
C GLN A 497 22.74 6.13 22.31
N LEU A 498 22.89 6.42 21.01
CA LEU A 498 22.33 7.63 20.44
C LEU A 498 20.81 7.54 20.42
N THR A 499 20.15 8.63 20.80
CA THR A 499 18.69 8.76 20.73
C THR A 499 18.32 9.84 19.72
N MET A 500 17.48 9.48 18.76
CA MET A 500 17.17 10.32 17.60
C MET A 500 15.69 10.21 17.22
N ALA A 501 15.08 11.30 16.78
CA ALA A 501 13.84 11.26 16.01
C ALA A 501 14.04 12.05 14.72
N ILE A 502 14.06 11.41 13.55
CA ILE A 502 14.43 12.03 12.27
C ILE A 502 13.82 11.26 11.09
N ALA A 503 13.62 11.94 9.96
CA ALA A 503 13.32 11.30 8.67
C ALA A 503 14.62 11.15 7.87
N MET A 504 14.94 9.96 7.38
CA MET A 504 16.20 9.67 6.71
C MET A 504 15.96 9.08 5.32
N TYR A 505 16.60 9.67 4.33
CA TYR A 505 16.73 9.14 2.99
C TYR A 505 18.21 9.06 2.63
N ALA A 506 18.69 7.90 2.19
CA ALA A 506 19.99 7.77 1.54
C ALA A 506 19.85 6.95 0.26
N GLN A 507 20.33 7.46 -0.87
CA GLN A 507 20.24 6.75 -2.16
C GLN A 507 20.86 5.36 -2.05
N HIS A 508 22.15 5.27 -1.68
CA HIS A 508 22.89 4.00 -1.68
C HIS A 508 22.74 3.22 -0.39
N GLN A 509 23.05 3.83 0.77
CA GLN A 509 23.17 3.05 2.00
C GLN A 509 22.85 3.81 3.28
N ILE A 510 22.17 3.15 4.22
CA ILE A 510 22.13 3.54 5.63
C ILE A 510 22.89 2.53 6.47
N VAL A 511 23.85 3.02 7.24
CA VAL A 511 24.64 2.24 8.20
C VAL A 511 24.25 2.66 9.61
N SER A 512 23.76 1.73 10.43
CA SER A 512 23.53 1.97 11.86
C SER A 512 24.31 0.96 12.69
N SER A 513 25.27 1.46 13.46
CA SER A 513 26.14 0.63 14.29
C SER A 513 25.85 0.81 15.76
N LYS A 514 25.98 -0.27 16.53
CA LYS A 514 25.78 -0.29 17.99
C LYS A 514 24.35 0.02 18.40
N GLN A 515 24.12 0.03 19.71
CA GLN A 515 22.81 0.28 20.29
C GLN A 515 22.43 1.75 20.09
N ASN A 516 21.50 2.05 19.20
CA ASN A 516 20.89 3.37 19.06
C ASN A 516 19.37 3.24 19.05
N GLN A 517 18.66 4.31 19.41
CA GLN A 517 17.21 4.39 19.48
C GLN A 517 16.73 5.44 18.48
N VAL A 518 16.08 5.02 17.41
CA VAL A 518 15.68 5.92 16.31
C VAL A 518 14.17 5.90 16.17
N ALA A 519 13.53 7.06 16.24
CA ALA A 519 12.13 7.23 15.88
C ALA A 519 12.01 7.91 14.51
N GLY A 520 11.11 7.43 13.67
CA GLY A 520 10.86 7.96 12.33
C GLY A 520 10.95 6.86 11.28
N THR A 521 11.45 7.22 10.11
CA THR A 521 11.52 6.33 8.95
C THR A 521 12.88 6.42 8.29
N MET A 522 13.40 5.26 7.89
CA MET A 522 14.59 5.16 7.06
C MET A 522 14.22 4.62 5.67
N VAL A 523 14.60 5.34 4.64
CA VAL A 523 14.44 4.96 3.23
C VAL A 523 15.82 4.87 2.61
N SER A 524 16.20 3.70 2.09
CA SER A 524 17.49 3.52 1.41
C SER A 524 17.52 2.31 0.52
N SER A 525 18.47 2.26 -0.42
CA SER A 525 18.66 1.06 -1.21
C SER A 525 19.10 -0.14 -0.38
N TYR A 526 20.07 0.07 0.53
CA TYR A 526 20.62 -0.98 1.36
C TYR A 526 20.84 -0.55 2.82
N PHE A 527 20.64 -1.49 3.74
CA PHE A 527 20.83 -1.28 5.18
C PHE A 527 21.91 -2.18 5.76
N SER A 528 22.88 -1.57 6.46
CA SER A 528 23.90 -2.29 7.24
C SER A 528 23.73 -1.98 8.72
N MET A 529 23.24 -2.96 9.48
CA MET A 529 22.84 -2.82 10.87
C MET A 529 23.68 -3.74 11.76
N THR A 530 24.49 -3.17 12.66
CA THR A 530 25.35 -3.97 13.54
C THR A 530 25.08 -3.67 15.00
N ASN A 531 25.19 -4.68 15.88
CA ASN A 531 25.06 -4.53 17.33
C ASN A 531 23.71 -3.92 17.81
N VAL A 532 22.60 -4.40 17.20
CA VAL A 532 21.20 -4.24 17.61
C VAL A 532 20.72 -2.78 17.83
N PRO A 533 20.73 -1.93 16.79
CA PRO A 533 19.94 -0.71 16.80
C PRO A 533 18.45 -1.02 16.93
N LYS A 534 17.70 -0.09 17.53
CA LYS A 534 16.25 -0.14 17.64
C LYS A 534 15.62 1.01 16.86
N LEU A 535 14.66 0.67 16.02
CA LEU A 535 13.93 1.61 15.19
C LEU A 535 12.45 1.57 15.53
N TYR A 536 11.83 2.74 15.62
CA TYR A 536 10.41 2.91 15.93
C TYR A 536 9.76 3.78 14.86
N GLN A 537 8.82 3.21 14.11
CA GLN A 537 8.02 3.96 13.15
C GLN A 537 7.22 5.06 13.86
N VAL A 538 7.10 6.21 13.21
CA VAL A 538 6.18 7.27 13.64
C VAL A 538 5.16 7.45 12.52
N PRO A 539 3.97 6.82 12.59
CA PRO A 539 3.02 6.81 11.46
C PRO A 539 2.63 8.21 10.96
N GLU A 540 2.50 9.19 11.87
CA GLU A 540 2.18 10.57 11.50
C GLU A 540 3.27 11.27 10.67
N LEU A 541 4.47 10.67 10.53
CA LEU A 541 5.57 11.22 9.75
C LEU A 541 5.21 11.37 8.27
N ALA A 542 4.53 10.38 7.69
CA ALA A 542 4.13 10.40 6.28
C ALA A 542 3.29 11.65 5.93
N ASP A 543 2.46 12.12 6.86
CA ASP A 543 1.60 13.31 6.68
C ASP A 543 2.27 14.62 7.13
N ASN A 544 3.45 14.55 7.77
CA ASN A 544 4.14 15.68 8.37
C ASN A 544 5.61 15.79 7.94
N LEU A 545 5.93 15.29 6.74
CA LEU A 545 7.29 15.23 6.24
C LEU A 545 7.96 16.61 6.23
N PRO A 546 9.28 16.66 6.55
CA PRO A 546 10.12 17.79 6.18
C PRO A 546 10.01 18.12 4.68
N PRO A 547 10.28 19.37 4.27
CA PRO A 547 10.18 19.76 2.87
C PRO A 547 11.19 19.02 1.98
N GLY A 548 10.76 18.53 0.82
CA GLY A 548 11.64 17.95 -0.19
C GLY A 548 12.08 16.49 0.08
N MET A 549 11.43 15.77 1.00
CA MET A 549 11.69 14.34 1.17
C MET A 549 11.26 13.55 -0.08
N PRO A 550 12.13 12.68 -0.66
CA PRO A 550 11.81 11.92 -1.87
C PRO A 550 10.66 10.94 -1.66
N GLY A 551 9.77 10.76 -2.63
CA GLY A 551 8.63 9.83 -2.51
C GLY A 551 7.62 10.21 -1.42
N GLY A 552 7.51 11.51 -1.09
CA GLY A 552 6.63 12.02 -0.04
C GLY A 552 5.13 11.96 -0.38
N ASP A 553 4.77 11.86 -1.65
CA ASP A 553 3.37 11.83 -2.08
C ASP A 553 2.68 10.55 -1.59
N PRO A 554 1.42 10.64 -1.09
CA PRO A 554 0.71 9.48 -0.58
C PRO A 554 0.32 8.54 -1.73
N ILE A 555 0.51 7.24 -1.51
CA ILE A 555 0.10 6.19 -2.44
C ILE A 555 -1.01 5.41 -1.76
N TYR A 556 -2.26 5.62 -2.17
CA TYR A 556 -3.40 4.97 -1.53
C TYR A 556 -3.81 3.69 -2.24
N VAL A 557 -3.65 2.56 -1.56
CA VAL A 557 -4.24 1.28 -1.96
C VAL A 557 -5.56 1.10 -1.23
N ARG A 558 -6.58 0.68 -1.98
CA ARG A 558 -7.94 0.51 -1.46
C ARG A 558 -8.36 -0.94 -1.61
N SER A 559 -9.18 -1.40 -0.67
CA SER A 559 -9.89 -2.67 -0.76
C SER A 559 -11.27 -2.53 -0.15
N ILE A 560 -12.21 -3.33 -0.64
CA ILE A 560 -13.55 -3.40 -0.08
C ILE A 560 -13.78 -4.81 0.48
N THR A 561 -14.27 -4.86 1.72
CA THR A 561 -14.77 -6.08 2.33
C THR A 561 -16.29 -6.01 2.44
N ILE A 562 -17.00 -7.01 1.90
CA ILE A 562 -18.45 -7.12 2.07
C ILE A 562 -18.71 -7.76 3.44
N GLU A 563 -19.33 -7.00 4.32
CA GLU A 563 -19.63 -7.41 5.70
C GLU A 563 -21.00 -8.05 5.83
N SER A 564 -21.95 -7.57 5.00
CA SER A 564 -23.27 -8.19 4.92
C SER A 564 -23.88 -7.95 3.55
N TRP A 565 -24.62 -8.94 3.06
CA TRP A 565 -25.42 -8.85 1.85
C TRP A 565 -26.84 -9.32 2.19
N GLN A 566 -27.85 -8.54 1.82
CA GLN A 566 -29.23 -8.88 2.08
C GLN A 566 -30.15 -8.39 0.96
N GLU A 567 -31.08 -9.22 0.54
CA GLU A 567 -32.25 -8.83 -0.23
C GLU A 567 -33.40 -8.42 0.71
N ILE A 568 -33.99 -7.24 0.50
CA ILE A 568 -35.02 -6.66 1.39
C ILE A 568 -36.38 -6.48 0.74
#